data_AF-A0A0H1RF52-F1
#
_entry.id   AF-A0A0H1RF52-F1
#
_cell.length_a   1.000
_cell.length_b   1.000
_cell.length_c   1.000
_cell.angle_alpha   90.00
_cell.angle_beta   90.00
_cell.angle_gamma   90.00
#
_symmetry.space_group_name_H-M   'P 1'
#
loop_
_entity.id
_entity.type
_entity.pdbx_description
1 polymer ?
#
loop_
_entity_poly.entity_id
_entity_poly.type
_entity_poly.pdbx_seq_one_letter_code
_entity_poly.pdbx_strand_id
1 'polypeptide(L)'
;MPGSSILIRRLDQRAEQLARTAGIKPSNRTAAALDPLLEAFQNSQPSKDPLQLSALSKTVGALPVPLTPEQRRAVLDPLLKALQSSAESHEFYQLNALSEAAIILAPGLTPEQAKAVLDPVLLALRTSVNSYQLYQLSLLNEAVSVLARRLTSDQASAVLDLLVRDLEVNNNPYQLSALSEAVGLIPSQLKPKQMTVVLNSLPRALQVRTAFDQLSQLGRAIKALAPRLTQEQINQILSISRVGLANSGSEFAAEIWASMITEMLKLKSEVVPTADVVQMLKYPTAGEKPTEILLASLGEQFVITPLKSLQEVMRKLIKPSLKLGPSLPASQSTQVRLTDRDNV
;
A
#
# COMPACT_ATOMS: atom_id res chain seq x y z
N MET A 1 37.99 -19.73 -10.43
CA MET A 1 38.86 -19.07 -11.44
C MET A 1 39.32 -17.70 -10.91
N PRO A 2 40.51 -17.58 -10.29
CA PRO A 2 41.00 -16.33 -9.68
C PRO A 2 41.59 -15.29 -10.66
N GLY A 3 41.87 -15.69 -11.91
CA GLY A 3 42.60 -14.86 -12.88
C GLY A 3 41.83 -13.68 -13.45
N SER A 4 40.49 -13.74 -13.50
CA SER A 4 39.64 -12.72 -14.13
C SER A 4 39.66 -11.39 -13.38
N SER A 5 39.72 -11.44 -12.06
CA SER A 5 39.67 -10.24 -11.20
C SER A 5 40.97 -9.43 -11.26
N ILE A 6 42.12 -10.09 -11.44
CA ILE A 6 43.44 -9.45 -11.59
C ILE A 6 43.54 -8.74 -12.95
N LEU A 7 43.00 -9.34 -14.01
CA LEU A 7 43.02 -8.78 -15.36
C LEU A 7 42.11 -7.54 -15.47
N ILE A 8 40.90 -7.60 -14.90
CA ILE A 8 39.98 -6.45 -14.84
C ILE A 8 40.65 -5.28 -14.10
N ARG A 9 41.27 -5.56 -12.95
CA ARG A 9 41.95 -4.53 -12.14
C ARG A 9 43.17 -3.92 -12.82
N ARG A 10 43.93 -4.70 -13.60
CA ARG A 10 45.06 -4.19 -14.39
C ARG A 10 44.62 -3.34 -15.57
N LEU A 11 43.53 -3.71 -16.24
CA LEU A 11 42.95 -2.92 -17.34
C LEU A 11 42.43 -1.58 -16.83
N ASP A 12 41.75 -1.59 -15.69
CA ASP A 12 41.21 -0.37 -15.06
C ASP A 12 42.33 0.60 -14.64
N GLN A 13 43.40 0.08 -13.99
CA GLN A 13 44.59 0.88 -13.65
C GLN A 13 45.29 1.46 -14.88
N ARG A 14 45.32 0.73 -15.99
CA ARG A 14 45.98 1.17 -17.23
C ARG A 14 45.18 2.26 -17.92
N ALA A 15 43.86 2.12 -17.98
CA ALA A 15 42.96 3.17 -18.47
C ALA A 15 43.06 4.45 -17.62
N GLU A 16 43.19 4.29 -16.30
CA GLU A 16 43.34 5.40 -15.38
C GLU A 16 44.67 6.14 -15.56
N GLN A 17 45.77 5.43 -15.75
CA GLN A 17 47.08 6.01 -16.04
C GLN A 17 47.09 6.75 -17.37
N LEU A 18 46.53 6.16 -18.44
CA LEU A 18 46.45 6.78 -19.76
C LEU A 18 45.62 8.06 -19.77
N ALA A 19 44.51 8.08 -19.04
CA ALA A 19 43.68 9.27 -18.94
C ALA A 19 44.32 10.38 -18.10
N ARG A 20 45.11 10.02 -17.07
CA ARG A 20 45.93 10.97 -16.30
C ARG A 20 47.04 11.58 -17.16
N THR A 21 47.73 10.80 -17.98
CA THR A 21 48.79 11.30 -18.87
C THR A 21 48.26 12.17 -20.01
N ALA A 22 47.03 11.93 -20.47
CA ALA A 22 46.35 12.79 -21.43
C ALA A 22 45.76 14.09 -20.82
N GLY A 23 45.97 14.34 -19.53
CA GLY A 23 45.43 15.52 -18.84
C GLY A 23 43.90 15.49 -18.65
N ILE A 24 43.25 14.35 -18.90
CA ILE A 24 41.80 14.21 -18.79
C ILE A 24 41.44 13.99 -17.32
N LYS A 25 40.91 15.06 -16.70
CA LYS A 25 40.37 15.01 -15.35
C LYS A 25 39.28 13.93 -15.24
N PRO A 26 39.13 13.25 -14.09
CA PRO A 26 38.10 12.22 -13.90
C PRO A 26 36.69 12.68 -14.29
N SER A 27 36.33 13.93 -13.97
CA SER A 27 35.07 14.58 -14.37
C SER A 27 34.84 14.63 -15.87
N ASN A 28 35.89 14.81 -16.67
CA ASN A 28 35.81 14.90 -18.12
C ASN A 28 35.66 13.53 -18.76
N ARG A 29 36.13 12.45 -18.09
CA ARG A 29 35.94 11.07 -18.55
C ARG A 29 34.52 10.58 -18.31
N THR A 30 33.96 10.89 -17.14
CA THR A 30 32.57 10.58 -16.83
C THR A 30 31.60 11.34 -17.74
N ALA A 31 31.94 12.58 -18.13
CA ALA A 31 31.20 13.31 -19.16
C ALA A 31 31.35 12.67 -20.55
N ALA A 32 32.56 12.26 -20.95
CA ALA A 32 32.79 11.61 -22.24
C ALA A 32 32.11 10.23 -22.37
N ALA A 33 31.88 9.54 -21.26
CA ALA A 33 31.13 8.27 -21.24
C ALA A 33 29.61 8.47 -21.35
N LEU A 34 29.10 9.69 -21.15
CA LEU A 34 27.67 9.95 -21.14
C LEU A 34 27.06 9.91 -22.54
N ASP A 35 27.71 10.52 -23.54
CA ASP A 35 27.16 10.59 -24.91
C ASP A 35 26.90 9.20 -25.51
N PRO A 36 27.83 8.21 -25.43
CA PRO A 36 27.56 6.86 -25.90
C PRO A 36 26.43 6.16 -25.13
N LEU A 37 26.26 6.45 -23.84
CA LEU A 37 25.17 5.88 -23.04
C LEU A 37 23.81 6.47 -23.47
N LEU A 38 23.75 7.78 -23.73
CA LEU A 38 22.55 8.44 -24.22
C LEU A 38 22.16 7.93 -25.62
N GLU A 39 23.15 7.73 -26.49
CA GLU A 39 22.93 7.10 -27.80
C GLU A 39 22.39 5.66 -27.65
N ALA A 40 22.95 4.87 -26.72
CA ALA A 40 22.44 3.54 -26.42
C ALA A 40 20.99 3.55 -25.92
N PHE A 41 20.59 4.53 -25.11
CA PHE A 41 19.20 4.73 -24.70
C PHE A 41 18.28 5.03 -25.88
N GLN A 42 18.70 5.92 -26.78
CA GLN A 42 17.91 6.31 -27.95
C GLN A 42 17.72 5.16 -28.95
N ASN A 43 18.74 4.30 -29.08
CA ASN A 43 18.73 3.16 -29.99
C ASN A 43 18.05 1.91 -29.40
N SER A 44 17.81 1.88 -28.08
CA SER A 44 17.14 0.75 -27.42
C SER A 44 15.67 0.70 -27.80
N GLN A 45 15.12 -0.48 -28.12
CA GLN A 45 13.69 -0.63 -28.35
C GLN A 45 12.97 -0.89 -27.01
N PRO A 46 12.12 0.03 -26.49
CA PRO A 46 11.58 -0.09 -25.13
C PRO A 46 10.82 -1.39 -24.84
N SER A 47 10.12 -1.93 -25.84
CA SER A 47 9.34 -3.16 -25.72
C SER A 47 10.13 -4.46 -25.97
N LYS A 48 11.38 -4.38 -26.45
CA LYS A 48 12.21 -5.56 -26.73
C LYS A 48 13.45 -5.65 -25.84
N ASP A 49 13.97 -4.51 -25.40
CA ASP A 49 15.23 -4.42 -24.67
C ASP A 49 15.10 -3.82 -23.24
N PRO A 50 14.09 -4.19 -22.43
CA PRO A 50 13.86 -3.58 -21.11
C PRO A 50 14.98 -3.87 -20.11
N LEU A 51 15.62 -5.05 -20.21
CA LEU A 51 16.78 -5.39 -19.38
C LEU A 51 18.01 -4.53 -19.74
N GLN A 52 18.17 -4.20 -21.02
CA GLN A 52 19.23 -3.28 -21.47
C GLN A 52 18.98 -1.88 -20.91
N LEU A 53 17.75 -1.38 -21.01
CA LEU A 53 17.37 -0.08 -20.42
C LEU A 53 17.62 -0.03 -18.91
N SER A 54 17.37 -1.12 -18.20
CA SER A 54 17.70 -1.22 -16.77
C SER A 54 19.21 -1.14 -16.52
N ALA A 55 20.01 -1.90 -17.28
CA ALA A 55 21.47 -1.88 -17.15
C ALA A 55 22.04 -0.49 -17.48
N LEU A 56 21.56 0.16 -18.54
CA LEU A 56 21.95 1.52 -18.90
C LEU A 56 21.54 2.54 -17.83
N SER A 57 20.40 2.35 -17.16
CA SER A 57 19.97 3.23 -16.07
C SER A 57 20.84 3.08 -14.83
N LYS A 58 21.28 1.86 -14.53
CA LYS A 58 22.24 1.58 -13.45
C LYS A 58 23.58 2.25 -13.71
N THR A 59 24.08 2.19 -14.95
CA THR A 59 25.35 2.85 -15.29
C THR A 59 25.23 4.36 -15.23
N VAL A 60 24.16 4.95 -15.81
CA VAL A 60 23.93 6.39 -15.74
C VAL A 60 23.74 6.88 -14.30
N GLY A 61 22.97 6.17 -13.47
CA GLY A 61 22.76 6.53 -12.07
C GLY A 61 24.00 6.41 -11.19
N ALA A 62 24.99 5.62 -11.60
CA ALA A 62 26.29 5.52 -10.91
C ALA A 62 27.27 6.62 -11.31
N LEU A 63 26.98 7.40 -12.38
CA LEU A 63 27.86 8.48 -12.79
C LEU A 63 27.75 9.67 -11.83
N PRO A 64 28.87 10.23 -11.34
CA PRO A 64 28.87 11.43 -10.48
C PRO A 64 28.73 12.71 -11.33
N VAL A 65 27.86 12.70 -12.34
CA VAL A 65 27.66 13.81 -13.27
C VAL A 65 26.18 14.20 -13.29
N PRO A 66 25.83 15.47 -13.04
CA PRO A 66 24.45 15.92 -13.16
C PRO A 66 24.03 15.92 -14.64
N LEU A 67 22.91 15.26 -14.94
CA LEU A 67 22.32 15.28 -16.28
C LEU A 67 21.63 16.62 -16.55
N THR A 68 21.84 17.19 -17.73
CA THR A 68 21.01 18.31 -18.23
C THR A 68 19.55 17.85 -18.42
N PRO A 69 18.58 18.78 -18.50
CA PRO A 69 17.19 18.42 -18.76
C PRO A 69 16.99 17.56 -20.02
N GLU A 70 17.73 17.86 -21.10
CA GLU A 70 17.67 17.15 -22.37
C GLU A 70 18.23 15.73 -22.25
N GLN A 71 19.39 15.59 -21.60
CA GLN A 71 20.01 14.28 -21.35
C GLN A 71 19.12 13.41 -20.46
N ARG A 72 18.49 14.02 -19.45
CA ARG A 72 17.57 13.31 -18.57
C ARG A 72 16.33 12.83 -19.33
N ARG A 73 15.77 13.64 -20.24
CA ARG A 73 14.68 13.20 -21.13
C ARG A 73 15.10 12.04 -22.02
N ALA A 74 16.30 12.10 -22.60
CA ALA A 74 16.82 11.01 -23.43
C ALA A 74 16.94 9.67 -22.69
N VAL A 75 17.18 9.70 -21.37
CA VAL A 75 17.17 8.51 -20.51
C VAL A 75 15.75 8.10 -20.09
N LEU A 76 14.91 9.07 -19.70
CA LEU A 76 13.60 8.80 -19.12
C LEU A 76 12.55 8.40 -20.14
N ASP A 77 12.56 8.95 -21.35
CA ASP A 77 11.51 8.69 -22.33
C ASP A 77 11.48 7.20 -22.77
N PRO A 78 12.63 6.55 -23.08
CA PRO A 78 12.66 5.12 -23.37
C PRO A 78 12.28 4.29 -22.14
N LEU A 79 12.77 4.66 -20.95
CA LEU A 79 12.46 3.97 -19.69
C LEU A 79 10.96 4.00 -19.39
N LEU A 80 10.31 5.16 -19.55
CA LEU A 80 8.89 5.35 -19.31
C LEU A 80 8.05 4.51 -20.27
N LYS A 81 8.40 4.49 -21.56
CA LYS A 81 7.74 3.64 -22.55
C LYS A 81 7.87 2.15 -22.22
N ALA A 82 9.06 1.72 -21.77
CA ALA A 82 9.28 0.35 -21.36
C ALA A 82 8.44 -0.01 -20.12
N LEU A 83 8.44 0.86 -19.10
CA LEU A 83 7.61 0.69 -17.90
C LEU A 83 6.12 0.56 -18.23
N GLN A 84 5.60 1.44 -19.08
CA GLN A 84 4.21 1.40 -19.54
C GLN A 84 3.90 0.10 -20.26
N SER A 85 4.73 -0.28 -21.24
CA SER A 85 4.56 -1.52 -22.00
C SER A 85 4.59 -2.75 -21.09
N SER A 86 5.56 -2.84 -20.16
CA SER A 86 5.67 -3.99 -19.26
C SER A 86 4.55 -4.03 -18.21
N ALA A 87 4.01 -2.88 -17.79
CA ALA A 87 2.87 -2.79 -16.88
C ALA A 87 1.58 -3.29 -17.54
N GLU A 88 1.40 -3.01 -18.84
CA GLU A 88 0.26 -3.46 -19.64
C GLU A 88 0.38 -4.93 -20.05
N SER A 89 1.58 -5.39 -20.44
CA SER A 89 1.83 -6.77 -20.87
C SER A 89 1.96 -7.76 -19.70
N HIS A 90 2.03 -7.27 -18.47
CA HIS A 90 2.25 -8.08 -17.26
C HIS A 90 3.57 -8.86 -17.29
N GLU A 91 4.60 -8.33 -17.95
CA GLU A 91 5.93 -8.96 -18.05
C GLU A 91 6.77 -8.69 -16.78
N PHE A 92 6.49 -9.48 -15.75
CA PHE A 92 6.93 -9.19 -14.39
C PHE A 92 8.45 -9.06 -14.18
N TYR A 93 9.26 -9.87 -14.88
CA TYR A 93 10.73 -9.77 -14.79
C TYR A 93 11.26 -8.44 -15.32
N GLN A 94 10.64 -7.90 -16.36
CA GLN A 94 11.02 -6.62 -16.95
C GLN A 94 10.63 -5.47 -16.02
N LEU A 95 9.42 -5.53 -15.45
CA LEU A 95 8.94 -4.56 -14.47
C LEU A 95 9.87 -4.41 -13.27
N ASN A 96 10.44 -5.51 -12.77
CA ASN A 96 11.38 -5.46 -11.65
C ASN A 96 12.64 -4.67 -12.02
N ALA A 97 13.26 -5.01 -13.16
CA ALA A 97 14.48 -4.37 -13.62
C ALA A 97 14.26 -2.88 -13.93
N LEU A 98 13.11 -2.53 -14.52
CA LEU A 98 12.74 -1.16 -14.83
C LEU A 98 12.37 -0.36 -13.58
N SER A 99 11.78 -0.99 -12.56
CA SER A 99 11.48 -0.34 -11.27
C SER A 99 12.77 -0.04 -10.48
N GLU A 100 13.75 -0.96 -10.50
CA GLU A 100 15.08 -0.70 -9.94
C GLU A 100 15.76 0.50 -10.64
N ALA A 101 15.65 0.58 -11.96
CA ALA A 101 16.14 1.72 -12.72
C ALA A 101 15.45 3.04 -12.31
N ALA A 102 14.13 3.02 -12.14
CA ALA A 102 13.37 4.18 -11.67
C ALA A 102 13.81 4.62 -10.27
N ILE A 103 14.03 3.68 -9.34
CA ILE A 103 14.54 3.96 -7.98
C ILE A 103 15.89 4.66 -8.04
N ILE A 104 16.82 4.16 -8.86
CA ILE A 104 18.16 4.71 -9.01
C ILE A 104 18.14 6.14 -9.58
N LEU A 105 17.28 6.41 -10.55
CA LEU A 105 17.20 7.72 -11.20
C LEU A 105 16.37 8.74 -10.43
N ALA A 106 15.55 8.30 -9.47
CA ALA A 106 14.63 9.14 -8.70
C ALA A 106 15.28 10.38 -8.03
N PRO A 107 16.51 10.32 -7.44
CA PRO A 107 17.16 11.47 -6.84
C PRO A 107 17.39 12.66 -7.79
N GLY A 108 17.31 12.44 -9.11
CA GLY A 108 17.46 13.48 -10.13
C GLY A 108 16.15 14.01 -10.73
N LEU A 109 14.99 13.44 -10.40
CA LEU A 109 13.73 13.75 -11.11
C LEU A 109 13.07 15.05 -10.63
N THR A 110 12.47 15.81 -11.56
CA THR A 110 11.47 16.83 -11.20
C THR A 110 10.18 16.16 -10.71
N PRO A 111 9.29 16.90 -10.03
CA PRO A 111 8.00 16.34 -9.61
C PRO A 111 7.18 15.76 -10.77
N GLU A 112 7.17 16.42 -11.93
CA GLU A 112 6.46 15.97 -13.14
C GLU A 112 7.07 14.68 -13.70
N GLN A 113 8.39 14.59 -13.72
CA GLN A 113 9.09 13.38 -14.17
C GLN A 113 8.86 12.20 -13.21
N ALA A 114 8.93 12.44 -11.91
CA ALA A 114 8.66 11.41 -10.91
C ALA A 114 7.21 10.92 -11.00
N LYS A 115 6.25 11.84 -11.20
CA LYS A 115 4.85 11.49 -11.40
C LYS A 115 4.63 10.65 -12.66
N ALA A 116 5.26 11.02 -13.77
CA ALA A 116 5.17 10.27 -15.03
C ALA A 116 5.70 8.84 -14.87
N VAL A 117 6.83 8.66 -14.18
CA VAL A 117 7.43 7.33 -13.91
C VAL A 117 6.60 6.54 -12.89
N LEU A 118 5.96 7.22 -11.93
CA LEU A 118 5.13 6.58 -10.91
C LEU A 118 3.83 5.99 -11.50
N ASP A 119 3.26 6.60 -12.53
CA ASP A 119 1.99 6.14 -13.12
C ASP A 119 1.99 4.68 -13.60
N PRO A 120 2.96 4.21 -14.41
CA PRO A 120 3.03 2.79 -14.78
C PRO A 120 3.37 1.88 -13.59
N VAL A 121 4.10 2.35 -12.59
CA VAL A 121 4.37 1.58 -11.35
C VAL A 121 3.07 1.34 -10.58
N LEU A 122 2.24 2.38 -10.45
CA LEU A 122 0.93 2.25 -9.81
C LEU A 122 -0.03 1.38 -10.64
N LEU A 123 0.04 1.45 -11.97
CA LEU A 123 -0.72 0.55 -12.84
C LEU A 123 -0.35 -0.92 -12.55
N ALA A 124 0.95 -1.23 -12.52
CA ALA A 124 1.44 -2.59 -12.21
C ALA A 124 0.99 -3.08 -10.82
N LEU A 125 0.95 -2.20 -9.82
CA LEU A 125 0.41 -2.53 -8.49
C LEU A 125 -1.07 -2.90 -8.54
N ARG A 126 -1.87 -2.18 -9.34
CA ARG A 126 -3.32 -2.42 -9.49
C ARG A 126 -3.64 -3.66 -10.31
N THR A 127 -2.75 -4.08 -11.20
CA THR A 127 -2.98 -5.21 -12.11
C THR A 127 -2.24 -6.49 -11.72
N SER A 128 -1.39 -6.48 -10.68
CA SER A 128 -0.73 -7.69 -10.17
C SER A 128 -1.75 -8.74 -9.71
N VAL A 129 -1.68 -9.97 -10.19
CA VAL A 129 -2.74 -10.99 -9.99
C VAL A 129 -2.38 -12.16 -9.07
N ASN A 130 -1.12 -12.29 -8.61
CA ASN A 130 -0.68 -13.53 -7.95
C ASN A 130 0.35 -13.35 -6.82
N SER A 131 0.23 -14.16 -5.76
CA SER A 131 1.15 -14.29 -4.63
C SER A 131 2.59 -14.63 -4.98
N TYR A 132 2.88 -15.27 -6.11
CA TYR A 132 4.29 -15.56 -6.48
C TYR A 132 5.10 -14.29 -6.80
N GLN A 133 4.47 -13.12 -6.80
CA GLN A 133 5.05 -11.83 -7.13
C GLN A 133 5.42 -10.99 -5.88
N LEU A 134 5.52 -11.59 -4.68
CA LEU A 134 5.86 -10.83 -3.46
C LEU A 134 7.13 -9.98 -3.59
N TYR A 135 8.19 -10.53 -4.22
CA TYR A 135 9.41 -9.77 -4.49
C TYR A 135 9.15 -8.55 -5.39
N GLN A 136 8.35 -8.74 -6.43
CA GLN A 136 7.96 -7.66 -7.33
C GLN A 136 7.12 -6.60 -6.60
N LEU A 137 6.12 -7.01 -5.82
CA LEU A 137 5.28 -6.07 -5.06
C LEU A 137 6.12 -5.24 -4.09
N SER A 138 7.11 -5.86 -3.44
CA SER A 138 8.07 -5.16 -2.59
C SER A 138 8.88 -4.11 -3.38
N LEU A 139 9.38 -4.46 -4.56
CA LEU A 139 10.12 -3.52 -5.42
C LEU A 139 9.23 -2.39 -5.94
N LEU A 140 7.99 -2.69 -6.34
CA LEU A 140 7.03 -1.68 -6.79
C LEU A 140 6.70 -0.71 -5.65
N ASN A 141 6.50 -1.21 -4.43
CA ASN A 141 6.28 -0.37 -3.25
C ASN A 141 7.52 0.47 -2.90
N GLU A 142 8.72 -0.08 -3.04
CA GLU A 142 9.95 0.70 -2.90
C GLU A 142 10.03 1.83 -3.93
N ALA A 143 9.71 1.53 -5.20
CA ALA A 143 9.63 2.55 -6.25
C ALA A 143 8.58 3.63 -5.92
N VAL A 144 7.38 3.24 -5.43
CA VAL A 144 6.38 4.19 -4.94
C VAL A 144 6.96 5.08 -3.84
N SER A 145 7.59 4.50 -2.82
CA SER A 145 8.18 5.25 -1.69
C SER A 145 9.18 6.30 -2.15
N VAL A 146 10.10 5.92 -3.03
CA VAL A 146 11.18 6.81 -3.49
C VAL A 146 10.64 7.89 -4.44
N LEU A 147 9.77 7.52 -5.40
CA LEU A 147 9.19 8.46 -6.35
C LEU A 147 8.21 9.43 -5.67
N ALA A 148 7.44 8.96 -4.68
CA ALA A 148 6.50 9.80 -3.93
C ALA A 148 7.21 10.96 -3.21
N ARG A 149 8.45 10.76 -2.73
CA ARG A 149 9.27 11.83 -2.10
C ARG A 149 9.64 12.96 -3.06
N ARG A 150 9.48 12.77 -4.37
CA ARG A 150 9.75 13.78 -5.40
C ARG A 150 8.52 14.57 -5.80
N LEU A 151 7.33 14.12 -5.41
CA LEU A 151 6.07 14.74 -5.79
C LEU A 151 5.84 16.06 -5.05
N THR A 152 5.10 16.98 -5.68
CA THR A 152 4.49 18.08 -4.95
C THR A 152 3.39 17.55 -4.01
N SER A 153 3.00 18.35 -3.02
CA SER A 153 1.91 17.95 -2.11
C SER A 153 0.59 17.68 -2.85
N ASP A 154 0.32 18.40 -3.94
CA ASP A 154 -0.90 18.22 -4.74
C ASP A 154 -0.84 16.91 -5.54
N GLN A 155 0.31 16.60 -6.13
CA GLN A 155 0.53 15.33 -6.83
C GLN A 155 0.45 14.15 -5.86
N ALA A 156 1.09 14.24 -4.68
CA ALA A 156 1.02 13.21 -3.65
C ALA A 156 -0.42 12.99 -3.16
N SER A 157 -1.18 14.07 -2.99
CA SER A 157 -2.62 14.00 -2.65
C SER A 157 -3.42 13.29 -3.72
N ALA A 158 -3.19 13.59 -5.00
CA ALA A 158 -3.89 12.93 -6.10
C ALA A 158 -3.56 11.43 -6.19
N VAL A 159 -2.31 11.05 -5.96
CA VAL A 159 -1.91 9.63 -5.92
C VAL A 159 -2.55 8.91 -4.74
N LEU A 160 -2.56 9.51 -3.55
CA LEU A 160 -3.18 8.89 -2.38
C LEU A 160 -4.70 8.74 -2.56
N ASP A 161 -5.38 9.76 -3.10
CA ASP A 161 -6.82 9.67 -3.40
C ASP A 161 -7.13 8.50 -4.33
N LEU A 162 -6.33 8.36 -5.39
CA LEU A 162 -6.47 7.25 -6.32
C LEU A 162 -6.22 5.89 -5.65
N LEU A 163 -5.19 5.75 -4.81
CA LEU A 163 -4.92 4.50 -4.10
C LEU A 163 -6.06 4.13 -3.14
N VAL A 164 -6.65 5.12 -2.46
CA VAL A 164 -7.80 4.88 -1.57
C VAL A 164 -9.05 4.50 -2.37
N ARG A 165 -9.28 5.09 -3.54
CA ARG A 165 -10.36 4.65 -4.44
C ARG A 165 -10.14 3.22 -4.94
N ASP A 166 -8.91 2.86 -5.27
CA ASP A 166 -8.57 1.48 -5.66
C ASP A 166 -8.85 0.51 -4.50
N LEU A 167 -8.56 0.91 -3.26
CA LEU A 167 -8.95 0.16 -2.05
C LEU A 167 -10.47 0.12 -1.81
N GLU A 168 -11.29 0.92 -2.47
CA GLU A 168 -12.76 0.83 -2.41
C GLU A 168 -13.30 -0.21 -3.41
N VAL A 169 -12.76 -0.22 -4.64
CA VAL A 169 -13.35 -0.98 -5.76
C VAL A 169 -12.67 -2.33 -6.03
N ASN A 170 -11.45 -2.55 -5.56
CA ASN A 170 -10.68 -3.75 -5.86
C ASN A 170 -11.11 -4.94 -4.98
N ASN A 171 -11.21 -6.14 -5.54
CA ASN A 171 -11.61 -7.35 -4.80
C ASN A 171 -10.51 -8.41 -4.71
N ASN A 172 -9.37 -8.21 -5.39
CA ASN A 172 -8.26 -9.14 -5.34
C ASN A 172 -7.42 -8.90 -4.08
N PRO A 173 -7.27 -9.89 -3.18
CA PRO A 173 -6.56 -9.72 -1.92
C PRO A 173 -5.07 -9.38 -2.09
N TYR A 174 -4.42 -9.83 -3.16
CA TYR A 174 -3.01 -9.51 -3.44
C TYR A 174 -2.85 -8.05 -3.86
N GLN A 175 -3.74 -7.57 -4.74
CA GLN A 175 -3.77 -6.16 -5.15
C GLN A 175 -4.08 -5.27 -3.94
N LEU A 176 -5.08 -5.65 -3.14
CA LEU A 176 -5.41 -4.92 -1.92
C LEU A 176 -4.26 -4.86 -0.93
N SER A 177 -3.47 -5.93 -0.77
CA SER A 177 -2.29 -5.92 0.08
C SER A 177 -1.24 -4.92 -0.41
N ALA A 178 -0.95 -4.95 -1.71
CA ALA A 178 0.02 -4.04 -2.32
C ALA A 178 -0.43 -2.58 -2.23
N LEU A 179 -1.70 -2.31 -2.56
CA LEU A 179 -2.31 -0.99 -2.46
C LEU A 179 -2.31 -0.46 -1.01
N SER A 180 -2.61 -1.32 -0.03
CA SER A 180 -2.63 -0.93 1.39
C SER A 180 -1.25 -0.54 1.90
N GLU A 181 -0.21 -1.22 1.42
CA GLU A 181 1.17 -0.86 1.70
C GLU A 181 1.55 0.47 1.03
N ALA A 182 1.22 0.64 -0.26
CA ALA A 182 1.46 1.88 -1.00
C ALA A 182 0.81 3.10 -0.34
N VAL A 183 -0.40 2.96 0.20
CA VAL A 183 -1.11 4.01 0.96
C VAL A 183 -0.30 4.49 2.17
N GLY A 184 0.47 3.61 2.82
CA GLY A 184 1.31 3.96 3.96
C GLY A 184 2.57 4.77 3.62
N LEU A 185 2.97 4.85 2.34
CA LEU A 185 4.27 5.39 1.92
C LEU A 185 4.23 6.88 1.52
N ILE A 186 3.05 7.39 1.20
CA ILE A 186 2.80 8.75 0.69
C ILE A 186 2.47 9.81 1.78
N PRO A 187 1.88 9.49 2.94
CA PRO A 187 1.34 10.48 3.89
C PRO A 187 2.28 11.59 4.36
N SER A 188 3.59 11.35 4.45
CA SER A 188 4.54 12.36 4.91
C SER A 188 4.70 13.57 3.97
N GLN A 189 4.11 13.51 2.76
CA GLN A 189 4.28 14.49 1.68
C GLN A 189 3.06 15.43 1.60
N LEU A 190 1.98 15.10 2.31
CA LEU A 190 0.73 15.83 2.26
C LEU A 190 0.65 16.88 3.38
N LYS A 191 -0.01 18.00 3.06
CA LYS A 191 -0.45 18.97 4.08
C LYS A 191 -1.70 18.42 4.79
N PRO A 192 -1.97 18.84 6.05
CA PRO A 192 -3.12 18.33 6.82
C PRO A 192 -4.48 18.45 6.10
N LYS A 193 -4.72 19.53 5.35
CA LYS A 193 -5.97 19.73 4.59
C LYS A 193 -6.15 18.69 3.48
N GLN A 194 -5.10 18.42 2.71
CA GLN A 194 -5.12 17.40 1.64
C GLN A 194 -5.36 16.01 2.23
N MET A 195 -4.65 15.70 3.32
CA MET A 195 -4.82 14.45 4.04
C MET A 195 -6.28 14.28 4.49
N THR A 196 -6.90 15.31 5.04
CA THR A 196 -8.31 15.26 5.48
C THR A 196 -9.27 14.87 4.35
N VAL A 197 -9.07 15.43 3.14
CA VAL A 197 -9.93 15.13 1.98
C VAL A 197 -9.83 13.65 1.60
N VAL A 198 -8.62 13.10 1.53
CA VAL A 198 -8.41 11.70 1.15
C VAL A 198 -8.94 10.74 2.22
N LEU A 199 -8.79 11.09 3.49
CA LEU A 199 -9.27 10.25 4.60
C LEU A 199 -10.80 10.16 4.67
N ASN A 200 -11.54 11.11 4.08
CA ASN A 200 -13.01 11.10 4.10
C ASN A 200 -13.62 9.98 3.24
N SER A 201 -12.86 9.33 2.36
CA SER A 201 -13.33 8.17 1.58
C SER A 201 -13.13 6.83 2.29
N LEU A 202 -12.26 6.75 3.31
CA LEU A 202 -12.00 5.51 4.05
C LEU A 202 -13.24 4.91 4.73
N PRO A 203 -14.12 5.70 5.40
CA PRO A 203 -15.34 5.17 6.01
C PRO A 203 -16.24 4.46 4.99
N ARG A 204 -16.34 5.02 3.78
CA ARG A 204 -17.13 4.43 2.70
C ARG A 204 -16.53 3.10 2.23
N ALA A 205 -15.20 3.04 2.05
CA ALA A 205 -14.51 1.81 1.69
C ALA A 205 -14.70 0.68 2.74
N LEU A 206 -14.80 1.03 4.03
CA LEU A 206 -15.08 0.06 5.10
C LEU A 206 -16.51 -0.48 5.06
N GLN A 207 -17.50 0.38 4.79
CA GLN A 207 -18.92 0.02 4.84
C GLN A 207 -19.32 -1.02 3.80
N VAL A 208 -18.65 -1.04 2.64
CA VAL A 208 -19.00 -1.91 1.52
C VAL A 208 -18.29 -3.27 1.54
N ARG A 209 -17.39 -3.52 2.50
CA ARG A 209 -16.58 -4.74 2.56
C ARG A 209 -17.04 -5.70 3.64
N THR A 210 -17.15 -6.98 3.27
CA THR A 210 -17.61 -8.04 4.17
C THR A 210 -16.66 -9.24 4.20
N ALA A 211 -15.80 -9.42 3.19
CA ALA A 211 -14.83 -10.51 3.13
C ALA A 211 -13.62 -10.21 4.04
N PHE A 212 -13.21 -11.20 4.84
CA PHE A 212 -12.20 -11.01 5.89
C PHE A 212 -10.82 -10.61 5.34
N ASP A 213 -10.41 -11.18 4.21
CA ASP A 213 -9.14 -10.90 3.54
C ASP A 213 -9.09 -9.44 3.07
N GLN A 214 -10.17 -8.94 2.49
CA GLN A 214 -10.31 -7.55 2.06
C GLN A 214 -10.34 -6.58 3.25
N LEU A 215 -11.10 -6.93 4.31
CA LEU A 215 -11.16 -6.16 5.55
C LEU A 215 -9.79 -6.06 6.22
N SER A 216 -9.01 -7.15 6.20
CA SER A 216 -7.65 -7.18 6.74
C SER A 216 -6.74 -6.17 6.04
N GLN A 217 -6.77 -6.11 4.70
CA GLN A 217 -5.95 -5.16 3.95
C GLN A 217 -6.40 -3.72 4.18
N LEU A 218 -7.70 -3.44 4.14
CA LEU A 218 -8.21 -2.09 4.42
C LEU A 218 -7.87 -1.64 5.85
N GLY A 219 -7.95 -2.55 6.82
CA GLY A 219 -7.51 -2.29 8.20
C GLY A 219 -6.03 -1.94 8.31
N ARG A 220 -5.16 -2.58 7.51
CA ARG A 220 -3.73 -2.22 7.42
C ARG A 220 -3.54 -0.82 6.85
N ALA A 221 -4.27 -0.46 5.78
CA ALA A 221 -4.21 0.87 5.18
C ALA A 221 -4.65 1.95 6.18
N ILE A 222 -5.77 1.72 6.89
CA ILE A 222 -6.25 2.62 7.95
C ILE A 222 -5.23 2.75 9.07
N LYS A 223 -4.63 1.64 9.52
CA LYS A 223 -3.59 1.65 10.55
C LYS A 223 -2.38 2.50 10.13
N ALA A 224 -1.95 2.41 8.87
CA ALA A 224 -0.86 3.24 8.35
C ALA A 224 -1.20 4.73 8.34
N LEU A 225 -2.47 5.07 8.11
CA LEU A 225 -2.98 6.44 8.10
C LEU A 225 -3.40 6.96 9.48
N ALA A 226 -3.47 6.09 10.47
CA ALA A 226 -4.05 6.36 11.79
C ALA A 226 -3.46 7.59 12.50
N PRO A 227 -2.13 7.82 12.50
CA PRO A 227 -1.53 9.01 13.13
C PRO A 227 -1.95 10.35 12.50
N ARG A 228 -2.65 10.33 11.35
CA ARG A 228 -3.08 11.52 10.60
C ARG A 228 -4.59 11.72 10.65
N LEU A 229 -5.35 10.82 11.26
CA LEU A 229 -6.80 10.92 11.38
C LEU A 229 -7.19 12.04 12.34
N THR A 230 -8.25 12.77 11.99
CA THR A 230 -8.94 13.67 12.93
C THR A 230 -9.77 12.86 13.93
N GLN A 231 -10.12 13.46 15.08
CA GLN A 231 -10.99 12.80 16.07
C GLN A 231 -12.36 12.43 15.48
N GLU A 232 -12.89 13.25 14.56
CA GLU A 232 -14.12 12.94 13.84
C GLU A 232 -13.99 11.67 12.99
N GLN A 233 -12.90 11.54 12.24
CA GLN A 233 -12.63 10.34 11.43
C GLN A 233 -12.40 9.10 12.30
N ILE A 234 -11.67 9.25 13.41
CA ILE A 234 -11.50 8.18 14.40
C ILE A 234 -12.86 7.70 14.93
N ASN A 235 -13.76 8.63 15.28
CA ASN A 235 -15.11 8.31 15.76
C ASN A 235 -15.96 7.61 14.69
N GLN A 236 -15.89 8.04 13.43
CA GLN A 236 -16.60 7.40 12.32
C GLN A 236 -16.10 5.96 12.09
N ILE A 237 -14.78 5.75 12.04
CA ILE A 237 -14.18 4.42 11.89
C ILE A 237 -14.52 3.53 13.09
N LEU A 238 -14.51 4.06 14.32
CA LEU A 238 -14.96 3.33 15.52
C LEU A 238 -16.42 2.89 15.40
N SER A 239 -17.31 3.80 14.99
CA SER A 239 -18.74 3.49 14.84
C SER A 239 -18.94 2.38 13.81
N ILE A 240 -18.30 2.48 12.64
CA ILE A 240 -18.37 1.46 11.59
C ILE A 240 -17.81 0.13 12.10
N SER A 241 -16.68 0.16 12.80
CA SER A 241 -16.03 -1.05 13.29
C SER A 241 -16.84 -1.76 14.38
N ARG A 242 -17.54 -1.01 15.24
CA ARG A 242 -18.46 -1.58 16.24
C ARG A 242 -19.65 -2.28 15.57
N VAL A 243 -20.25 -1.66 14.56
CA VAL A 243 -21.33 -2.28 13.77
C VAL A 243 -20.82 -3.50 13.01
N GLY A 244 -19.63 -3.41 12.41
CA GLY A 244 -18.98 -4.52 11.72
C GLY A 244 -18.70 -5.71 12.64
N LEU A 245 -18.19 -5.46 13.84
CA LEU A 245 -17.97 -6.49 14.87
C LEU A 245 -19.29 -7.16 15.28
N ALA A 246 -20.32 -6.36 15.57
CA ALA A 246 -21.63 -6.87 16.00
C ALA A 246 -22.28 -7.77 14.95
N ASN A 247 -22.13 -7.42 13.67
CA ASN A 247 -22.69 -8.16 12.53
C ASN A 247 -21.73 -9.19 11.93
N SER A 248 -20.56 -9.43 12.55
CA SER A 248 -19.57 -10.34 11.99
C SER A 248 -20.07 -11.78 12.02
N GLY A 249 -20.21 -12.38 10.85
CA GLY A 249 -20.51 -13.82 10.70
C GLY A 249 -19.29 -14.73 10.81
N SER A 250 -18.10 -14.18 11.02
CA SER A 250 -16.82 -14.91 11.06
C SER A 250 -15.94 -14.45 12.23
N GLU A 251 -15.29 -15.39 12.91
CA GLU A 251 -14.32 -15.08 13.96
C GLU A 251 -13.14 -14.25 13.42
N PHE A 252 -12.61 -14.60 12.24
CA PHE A 252 -11.50 -13.87 11.61
C PHE A 252 -11.88 -12.42 11.29
N ALA A 253 -13.08 -12.19 10.74
CA ALA A 253 -13.55 -10.84 10.50
C ALA A 253 -13.78 -10.08 11.82
N ALA A 254 -14.29 -10.74 12.86
CA ALA A 254 -14.48 -10.16 14.19
C ALA A 254 -13.14 -9.75 14.83
N GLU A 255 -12.09 -10.55 14.67
CA GLU A 255 -10.74 -10.21 15.13
C GLU A 255 -10.21 -8.93 14.45
N ILE A 256 -10.44 -8.78 13.14
CA ILE A 256 -10.04 -7.59 12.37
C ILE A 256 -10.80 -6.35 12.87
N TRP A 257 -12.13 -6.46 13.05
CA TRP A 257 -12.93 -5.37 13.60
C TRP A 257 -12.47 -4.98 15.01
N ALA A 258 -12.21 -5.95 15.89
CA ALA A 258 -11.70 -5.72 17.24
C ALA A 258 -10.32 -5.03 17.25
N SER A 259 -9.43 -5.42 16.33
CA SER A 259 -8.13 -4.80 16.15
C SER A 259 -8.25 -3.33 15.71
N MET A 260 -9.10 -3.04 14.72
CA MET A 260 -9.34 -1.65 14.27
C MET A 260 -9.93 -0.79 15.39
N ILE A 261 -10.89 -1.32 16.16
CA ILE A 261 -11.42 -0.60 17.32
C ILE A 261 -10.29 -0.28 18.30
N THR A 262 -9.45 -1.26 18.63
CA THR A 262 -8.32 -1.09 19.55
C THR A 262 -7.37 0.01 19.09
N GLU A 263 -6.97 0.01 17.82
CA GLU A 263 -6.08 1.03 17.26
C GLU A 263 -6.71 2.44 17.31
N MET A 264 -8.00 2.56 16.97
CA MET A 264 -8.69 3.84 17.02
C MET A 264 -8.86 4.36 18.44
N LEU A 265 -9.11 3.48 19.42
CA LEU A 265 -9.18 3.88 20.84
C LEU A 265 -7.84 4.41 21.35
N LYS A 266 -6.70 3.85 20.91
CA LYS A 266 -5.36 4.34 21.30
C LYS A 266 -5.10 5.79 20.86
N LEU A 267 -5.80 6.24 19.82
CA LEU A 267 -5.66 7.57 19.23
C LEU A 267 -6.69 8.58 19.77
N LYS A 268 -7.63 8.13 20.60
CA LYS A 268 -8.50 9.06 21.31
C LYS A 268 -7.70 9.82 22.36
N SER A 269 -7.90 11.13 22.39
CA SER A 269 -7.33 12.02 23.41
C SER A 269 -8.15 12.04 24.71
N GLU A 270 -9.38 11.52 24.66
CA GLU A 270 -10.30 11.47 25.80
C GLU A 270 -10.35 10.07 26.42
N VAL A 271 -10.51 10.02 27.75
CA VAL A 271 -10.80 8.80 28.53
C VAL A 271 -12.06 8.14 27.95
N VAL A 272 -11.92 6.97 27.33
CA VAL A 272 -13.06 6.24 26.76
C VAL A 272 -14.09 5.99 27.88
N PRO A 273 -15.33 6.51 27.77
CA PRO A 273 -16.32 6.31 28.81
C PRO A 273 -16.55 4.82 29.04
N THR A 274 -16.62 4.39 30.29
CA THR A 274 -16.88 2.99 30.67
C THR A 274 -18.14 2.41 29.99
N ALA A 275 -19.09 3.25 29.59
CA ALA A 275 -20.27 2.87 28.83
C ALA A 275 -19.95 2.33 27.41
N ASP A 276 -18.97 2.90 26.71
CA ASP A 276 -18.50 2.43 25.41
C ASP A 276 -17.81 1.06 25.54
N VAL A 277 -17.03 0.89 26.61
CA VAL A 277 -16.37 -0.37 26.98
C VAL A 277 -17.40 -1.47 27.24
N VAL A 278 -18.44 -1.14 28.00
CA VAL A 278 -19.54 -2.07 28.31
C VAL A 278 -20.36 -2.39 27.06
N GLN A 279 -20.62 -1.43 26.16
CA GLN A 279 -21.27 -1.73 24.88
C GLN A 279 -20.43 -2.66 24.00
N MET A 280 -19.12 -2.47 23.94
CA MET A 280 -18.22 -3.32 23.15
C MET A 280 -18.21 -4.77 23.64
N LEU A 281 -18.35 -4.99 24.95
CA LEU A 281 -18.41 -6.31 25.57
C LEU A 281 -19.81 -6.93 25.58
N LYS A 282 -20.86 -6.17 25.27
CA LYS A 282 -22.26 -6.62 25.26
C LYS A 282 -22.62 -7.44 24.02
N TYR A 283 -21.80 -7.43 22.97
CA TYR A 283 -22.12 -8.14 21.74
C TYR A 283 -21.71 -9.62 21.84
N PRO A 284 -22.67 -10.57 21.77
CA PRO A 284 -22.40 -12.01 21.90
C PRO A 284 -21.68 -12.63 20.69
N THR A 285 -21.34 -11.83 19.67
CA THR A 285 -20.65 -12.24 18.43
C THR A 285 -19.13 -12.17 18.51
N ALA A 286 -18.56 -11.56 19.56
CA ALA A 286 -17.12 -11.63 19.81
C ALA A 286 -16.79 -13.00 20.40
N GLY A 287 -16.22 -13.90 19.60
CA GLY A 287 -15.60 -15.13 20.10
C GLY A 287 -14.52 -14.84 21.14
N GLU A 288 -13.85 -15.89 21.62
CA GLU A 288 -12.81 -15.78 22.66
C GLU A 288 -11.72 -14.77 22.26
N LYS A 289 -11.18 -14.88 21.03
CA LYS A 289 -10.08 -14.02 20.56
C LYS A 289 -10.46 -12.55 20.33
N PRO A 290 -11.55 -12.18 19.64
CA PRO A 290 -11.97 -10.78 19.58
C PRO A 290 -12.16 -10.16 20.97
N THR A 291 -12.72 -10.92 21.91
CA THR A 291 -12.89 -10.49 23.31
C THR A 291 -11.54 -10.25 23.98
N GLU A 292 -10.58 -11.15 23.82
CA GLU A 292 -9.21 -11.00 24.34
C GLU A 292 -8.51 -9.74 23.79
N ILE A 293 -8.60 -9.50 22.48
CA ILE A 293 -8.01 -8.31 21.84
C ILE A 293 -8.58 -7.03 22.47
N LEU A 294 -9.90 -6.97 22.63
CA LEU A 294 -10.57 -5.81 23.23
C LEU A 294 -10.18 -5.63 24.71
N LEU A 295 -10.15 -6.71 25.49
CA LEU A 295 -9.77 -6.67 26.91
C LEU A 295 -8.31 -6.26 27.12
N ALA A 296 -7.39 -6.74 26.27
CA ALA A 296 -5.98 -6.35 26.32
C ALA A 296 -5.80 -4.84 26.09
N SER A 297 -6.49 -4.29 25.08
CA SER A 297 -6.50 -2.84 24.81
C SER A 297 -6.97 -2.01 26.02
N LEU A 298 -8.01 -2.48 26.71
CA LEU A 298 -8.55 -1.81 27.89
C LEU A 298 -7.59 -1.85 29.07
N GLY A 299 -6.86 -2.96 29.26
CA GLY A 299 -5.85 -3.06 30.31
C GLY A 299 -4.63 -2.16 30.08
N GLU A 300 -4.30 -1.84 28.82
CA GLU A 300 -3.21 -0.92 28.48
C GLU A 300 -3.62 0.56 28.60
N GLN A 301 -4.86 0.92 28.22
CA GLN A 301 -5.33 2.31 28.20
C GLN A 301 -5.87 2.80 29.54
N PHE A 302 -6.36 1.90 30.37
CA PHE A 302 -6.93 2.21 31.67
C PHE A 302 -6.15 1.45 32.72
N VAL A 303 -5.64 2.15 33.74
CA VAL A 303 -5.18 1.52 34.97
C VAL A 303 -6.41 0.97 35.70
N ILE A 304 -6.99 -0.13 35.20
CA ILE A 304 -8.11 -0.81 35.83
C ILE A 304 -7.51 -1.80 36.83
N THR A 305 -7.64 -1.48 38.11
CA THR A 305 -7.37 -2.40 39.22
C THR A 305 -8.16 -3.72 39.03
N PRO A 306 -7.59 -4.86 39.47
CA PRO A 306 -6.94 -5.81 38.57
C PRO A 306 -7.88 -6.49 37.55
N LEU A 307 -7.43 -6.57 36.30
CA LEU A 307 -8.07 -7.26 35.15
C LEU A 307 -8.63 -8.67 35.46
N LYS A 308 -8.03 -9.40 36.41
CA LYS A 308 -8.47 -10.74 36.83
C LYS A 308 -9.94 -10.74 37.23
N SER A 309 -10.41 -9.72 37.95
CA SER A 309 -11.79 -9.63 38.42
C SER A 309 -12.79 -9.45 37.28
N LEU A 310 -12.46 -8.61 36.30
CA LEU A 310 -13.31 -8.35 35.14
C LEU A 310 -13.31 -9.54 34.18
N GLN A 311 -12.15 -10.17 33.94
CA GLN A 311 -12.03 -11.39 33.15
C GLN A 311 -12.81 -12.55 33.79
N GLU A 312 -12.76 -12.71 35.11
CA GLU A 312 -13.53 -13.73 35.85
C GLU A 312 -15.05 -13.49 35.74
N VAL A 313 -15.49 -12.23 35.86
CA VAL A 313 -16.90 -11.83 35.74
C VAL A 313 -17.41 -12.01 34.31
N MET A 314 -16.62 -11.59 33.31
CA MET A 314 -16.96 -11.73 31.89
C MET A 314 -16.96 -13.20 31.44
N ARG A 315 -15.99 -14.01 31.91
CA ARG A 315 -15.95 -15.47 31.63
C ARG A 315 -17.16 -16.20 32.23
N LYS A 316 -17.74 -15.68 33.33
CA LYS A 316 -19.02 -16.16 33.89
C LYS A 316 -20.24 -15.73 33.08
N LEU A 317 -20.20 -14.57 32.42
CA LEU A 317 -21.26 -14.06 31.54
C LEU A 317 -21.25 -14.71 30.14
N ILE A 318 -20.07 -15.12 29.65
CA ILE A 318 -19.87 -15.76 28.34
C ILE A 318 -20.16 -17.27 28.37
N LYS A 319 -20.29 -17.90 29.56
CA LYS A 319 -20.85 -19.26 29.64
C LYS A 319 -22.28 -19.25 29.09
N PRO A 320 -22.66 -20.23 28.25
CA PRO A 320 -23.85 -20.09 27.44
C PRO A 320 -25.09 -20.15 28.33
N SER A 321 -25.79 -19.03 28.48
CA SER A 321 -27.24 -19.05 28.48
C SER A 321 -27.72 -19.43 27.07
N LEU A 322 -27.43 -20.67 26.67
CA LEU A 322 -28.17 -21.45 25.68
C LEU A 322 -29.54 -21.77 26.32
N LYS A 323 -30.37 -20.74 26.44
CA LYS A 323 -31.82 -20.93 26.30
C LYS A 323 -32.18 -20.14 25.06
N LEU A 324 -32.24 -20.86 23.94
CA LEU A 324 -33.09 -20.46 22.83
C LEU A 324 -34.48 -20.17 23.42
N GLY A 325 -34.79 -18.89 23.61
CA GLY A 325 -36.17 -18.45 23.70
C GLY A 325 -36.87 -18.82 22.40
N PRO A 326 -38.19 -19.10 22.43
CA PRO A 326 -38.89 -19.59 21.25
C PRO A 326 -38.69 -18.60 20.10
N SER A 327 -38.24 -19.15 18.98
CA SER A 327 -38.15 -18.49 17.69
C SER A 327 -39.36 -17.58 17.47
N LEU A 328 -39.12 -16.29 17.26
CA LEU A 328 -40.10 -15.40 16.65
C LEU A 328 -40.58 -16.05 15.33
N PRO A 329 -41.90 -16.08 15.06
CA PRO A 329 -42.43 -16.79 13.90
C PRO A 329 -41.89 -16.14 12.63
N ALA A 330 -41.42 -16.99 11.72
CA ALA A 330 -41.01 -16.61 10.38
C ALA A 330 -42.10 -15.73 9.75
N SER A 331 -41.71 -14.53 9.31
CA SER A 331 -42.54 -13.69 8.47
C SER A 331 -43.06 -14.54 7.32
N GLN A 332 -44.39 -14.64 7.23
CA GLN A 332 -45.08 -15.33 6.17
C GLN A 332 -44.62 -14.73 4.83
N SER A 333 -43.78 -15.47 4.11
CA SER A 333 -43.61 -15.28 2.69
C SER A 333 -44.98 -15.45 2.06
N THR A 334 -45.57 -14.35 1.62
CA THR A 334 -46.78 -14.31 0.80
C THR A 334 -46.51 -15.15 -0.45
N GLN A 335 -46.96 -16.41 -0.44
CA GLN A 335 -47.18 -17.14 -1.67
C GLN A 335 -48.27 -16.40 -2.43
N VAL A 336 -47.86 -15.62 -3.43
CA VAL A 336 -48.76 -15.12 -4.46
C VAL A 336 -49.27 -16.34 -5.21
N ARG A 337 -50.49 -16.71 -4.85
CA ARG A 337 -51.33 -17.68 -5.52
C ARG A 337 -51.66 -17.10 -6.90
N LEU A 338 -50.95 -17.55 -7.93
CA LEU A 338 -51.37 -17.35 -9.32
C LEU A 338 -52.66 -18.15 -9.51
N THR A 339 -53.79 -17.49 -9.33
CA THR A 339 -55.09 -17.96 -9.79
C THR A 339 -55.10 -17.87 -11.30
N ASP A 340 -55.17 -19.02 -11.93
CA ASP A 340 -55.66 -19.18 -13.29
C ASP A 340 -57.13 -18.73 -13.35
N ARG A 341 -57.43 -17.72 -14.20
CA ARG A 341 -58.68 -17.61 -14.96
C ARG A 341 -58.72 -16.38 -15.87
N ASP A 342 -58.81 -16.71 -17.16
CA ASP A 342 -59.68 -16.16 -18.21
C ASP A 342 -59.13 -15.18 -19.27
N ASN A 343 -59.37 -15.61 -20.53
CA ASN A 343 -59.40 -14.92 -21.84
C ASN A 343 -58.04 -14.84 -22.58
N VAL A 344 -57.83 -15.46 -23.76
CA VAL A 344 -58.69 -15.83 -24.91
C VAL A 344 -58.16 -17.11 -25.55
#